data_AF-A0A966YKW7-F1
#
_entry.id   AF-A0A966YKW7-F1
#
_cell.length_a   1.000
_cell.length_b   1.000
_cell.length_c   1.000
_cell.angle_alpha   90.00
_cell.angle_beta   90.00
_cell.angle_gamma   90.00
#
_symmetry.space_group_name_H-M   'P 1'
#
loop_
_entity.id
_entity.type
_entity.pdbx_description
1 polymer ?
#
loop_
_entity_poly.entity_id
_entity_poly.type
_entity_poly.pdbx_seq_one_letter_code
_entity_poly.pdbx_strand_id
1 'polypeptide(L)'
;MLPFTLDTVRLSLHVLAVCIWIGGQLVVAAAVPVLREVGSDAPRLVARRFGQVAWPAFGLAVVTGIWSILTLPSGQSFEYNVTLGVKLLLVVGSGVAAFVHQQTSSPALRGATGGLGLVSALGALVLGVML
;
A
#
# COMPACT_ATOMS: atom_id res chain seq x y z
N MET A 1 8.42 -32.15 2.02
CA MET A 1 7.99 -30.77 2.30
C MET A 1 9.18 -29.85 2.10
N LEU A 2 9.00 -28.66 1.51
CA LEU A 2 10.08 -27.68 1.37
C LEU A 2 10.45 -27.09 2.76
N PRO A 3 11.69 -26.57 2.94
CA PRO A 3 12.08 -25.91 4.19
C PRO A 3 11.27 -24.63 4.44
N PHE A 4 10.85 -24.42 5.68
CA PHE A 4 10.23 -23.18 6.14
C PHE A 4 11.30 -22.27 6.76
N THR A 5 11.59 -21.14 6.13
CA THR A 5 12.70 -20.25 6.53
C THR A 5 12.19 -18.88 7.00
N LEU A 6 13.10 -18.06 7.55
CA LEU A 6 12.79 -16.67 7.88
C LEU A 6 12.41 -15.84 6.65
N ASP A 7 12.97 -16.16 5.47
CA ASP A 7 12.54 -15.54 4.22
C ASP A 7 11.09 -15.89 3.89
N THR A 8 10.67 -17.14 4.13
CA THR A 8 9.28 -17.54 3.97
C THR A 8 8.37 -16.69 4.85
N VAL A 9 8.69 -16.54 6.13
CA VAL A 9 7.91 -15.71 7.07
C VAL A 9 7.85 -14.25 6.60
N ARG A 10 9.01 -13.63 6.33
CA ARG A 10 9.09 -12.23 5.93
C ARG A 10 8.30 -11.96 4.66
N LEU A 11 8.51 -12.77 3.62
CA LEU A 11 7.85 -12.57 2.33
C LEU A 11 6.35 -12.82 2.41
N SER A 12 5.90 -13.85 3.14
CA SER A 12 4.46 -14.09 3.36
C SER A 12 3.80 -12.92 4.08
N LEU A 13 4.43 -12.37 5.13
CA LEU A 13 3.93 -11.19 5.83
C LEU A 13 3.90 -9.95 4.94
N HIS A 14 4.95 -9.72 4.15
CA HIS A 14 5.02 -8.59 3.23
C HIS A 14 3.91 -8.67 2.16
N VAL A 15 3.75 -9.83 1.52
CA VAL A 15 2.75 -10.05 0.48
C VAL A 15 1.34 -9.88 1.05
N LEU A 16 1.05 -10.49 2.21
CA LEU A 16 -0.25 -10.32 2.88
C LEU A 16 -0.54 -8.84 3.17
N ALA A 17 0.44 -8.13 3.72
CA ALA A 17 0.33 -6.70 4.03
C ALA A 17 0.05 -5.86 2.77
N VAL A 18 0.76 -6.13 1.68
CA VAL A 18 0.56 -5.48 0.38
C VAL A 18 -0.83 -5.80 -0.19
N CYS A 19 -1.29 -7.05 -0.09
CA CYS A 19 -2.64 -7.44 -0.52
C CYS A 19 -3.73 -6.69 0.24
N ILE A 20 -3.58 -6.52 1.56
CA ILE A 20 -4.53 -5.77 2.38
C ILE A 20 -4.51 -4.28 1.99
N TRP A 21 -3.32 -3.69 1.84
CA TRP A 21 -3.18 -2.27 1.52
C TRP A 21 -3.75 -1.92 0.15
N ILE A 22 -3.33 -2.64 -0.90
CA ILE A 22 -3.68 -2.34 -2.29
C ILE A 22 -5.05 -2.92 -2.64
N GLY A 23 -5.27 -4.21 -2.35
CA GLY A 23 -6.53 -4.88 -2.66
C GLY A 23 -7.71 -4.27 -1.91
N GLY A 24 -7.53 -3.91 -0.64
CA GLY A 24 -8.56 -3.24 0.14
C GLY A 24 -8.96 -1.87 -0.43
N GLN A 25 -8.00 -1.08 -0.94
CA GLN A 25 -8.30 0.19 -1.62
C GLN A 25 -9.16 -0.03 -2.86
N LEU A 26 -8.83 -1.02 -3.69
CA LEU A 26 -9.60 -1.36 -4.89
C LEU A 26 -11.04 -1.77 -4.54
N VAL A 27 -11.20 -2.66 -3.54
CA VAL A 27 -12.51 -3.12 -3.10
C VAL A 27 -13.35 -1.98 -2.54
N VAL A 28 -12.78 -1.15 -1.64
CA VAL A 28 -13.51 -0.01 -1.05
C VAL A 28 -13.89 0.99 -2.13
N ALA A 29 -12.98 1.31 -3.06
CA ALA A 29 -13.25 2.23 -4.17
C ALA A 29 -14.38 1.71 -5.06
N ALA A 30 -14.36 0.43 -5.41
CA ALA A 30 -15.40 -0.21 -6.23
C ALA A 30 -16.76 -0.27 -5.50
N ALA A 31 -16.77 -0.37 -4.17
CA ALA A 31 -18.00 -0.42 -3.38
C ALA A 31 -18.68 0.95 -3.19
N VAL A 32 -17.99 2.07 -3.46
CA VAL A 32 -18.52 3.43 -3.20
C VAL A 32 -19.91 3.69 -3.81
N PRO A 33 -20.22 3.32 -5.07
CA PRO A 33 -21.54 3.56 -5.66
C PRO A 33 -22.65 2.86 -4.87
N VAL A 34 -22.48 1.57 -4.57
CA VAL A 34 -23.46 0.77 -3.80
C VAL A 34 -23.59 1.28 -2.37
N LEU A 35 -22.47 1.63 -1.73
CA LEU A 35 -22.51 2.19 -0.37
C LEU A 35 -23.30 3.50 -0.30
N ARG A 36 -23.28 4.33 -1.36
CA ARG A 36 -24.09 5.56 -1.42
C ARG A 36 -25.59 5.29 -1.51
N GLU A 37 -26.00 4.16 -2.11
CA GLU A 37 -27.41 3.73 -2.14
C GLU A 37 -27.90 3.31 -0.75
N VAL A 38 -27.03 2.72 0.07
CA VAL A 38 -27.34 2.36 1.47
C VAL A 38 -27.49 3.61 2.34
N GLY A 39 -26.67 4.63 2.12
CA GLY A 39 -26.78 5.91 2.82
C GLY A 39 -25.61 6.85 2.54
N SER A 40 -25.85 8.16 2.64
CA SER A 40 -24.86 9.19 2.33
C SER A 40 -23.56 9.10 3.16
N ASP A 41 -23.66 8.61 4.40
CA ASP A 41 -22.52 8.43 5.31
C ASP A 41 -21.84 7.05 5.23
N ALA A 42 -22.46 6.05 4.59
CA ALA A 42 -21.95 4.68 4.58
C ALA A 42 -20.54 4.53 3.95
N PRO A 43 -20.19 5.18 2.82
CA PRO A 43 -18.83 5.14 2.29
C PRO A 43 -17.78 5.63 3.29
N ARG A 44 -18.11 6.69 4.05
CA ARG A 44 -17.20 7.27 5.05
C ARG A 44 -16.97 6.31 6.22
N LEU A 45 -18.03 5.65 6.69
CA LEU A 45 -17.94 4.67 7.77
C LEU A 45 -17.08 3.46 7.37
N VAL A 46 -17.32 2.91 6.18
CA VAL A 46 -16.53 1.79 5.65
C VAL A 46 -15.07 2.20 5.46
N ALA A 47 -14.80 3.36 4.86
CA ALA A 47 -13.43 3.85 4.67
C ALA A 47 -12.69 4.03 6.01
N ARG A 48 -13.36 4.51 7.06
CA ARG A 48 -12.78 4.64 8.41
C ARG A 48 -12.42 3.27 9.00
N ARG A 49 -13.29 2.27 8.86
CA ARG A 49 -13.02 0.89 9.34
C ARG A 49 -11.91 0.23 8.53
N PHE A 50 -11.91 0.41 7.21
CA PHE A 50 -10.81 -0.04 6.37
C PHE A 50 -9.48 0.58 6.81
N GLY A 51 -9.43 1.89 7.09
CA GLY A 51 -8.23 2.55 7.59
C GLY A 51 -7.63 1.91 8.84
N GLN A 52 -8.46 1.44 9.78
CA GLN A 52 -8.01 0.75 11.00
C GLN A 52 -7.29 -0.58 10.71
N VAL A 53 -7.56 -1.22 9.57
CA VAL A 53 -6.91 -2.46 9.12
C VAL A 53 -5.75 -2.15 8.17
N ALA A 54 -5.95 -1.20 7.27
CA ALA A 54 -5.01 -0.83 6.23
C ALA A 54 -3.73 -0.21 6.81
N TRP A 55 -3.82 0.70 7.78
CA TRP A 55 -2.64 1.35 8.35
C TRP A 55 -1.67 0.38 9.05
N PRO A 56 -2.14 -0.56 9.89
CA PRO A 56 -1.27 -1.62 10.41
C PRO A 56 -0.65 -2.49 9.30
N ALA A 57 -1.42 -2.82 8.26
CA ALA A 57 -0.88 -3.57 7.12
C ALA A 57 0.20 -2.77 6.38
N PHE A 58 0.01 -1.48 6.14
CA PHE A 58 1.05 -0.63 5.56
C PHE A 58 2.31 -0.57 6.43
N GLY A 59 2.15 -0.41 7.75
CA GLY A 59 3.27 -0.47 8.69
C GLY A 59 4.02 -1.80 8.60
N LEU A 60 3.29 -2.92 8.53
CA LEU A 60 3.88 -4.26 8.36
C LEU A 60 4.63 -4.39 7.03
N ALA A 61 4.07 -3.88 5.93
CA ALA A 61 4.72 -3.86 4.62
C ALA A 61 6.02 -3.03 4.65
N VAL A 62 6.02 -1.88 5.32
CA VAL A 62 7.21 -1.03 5.49
C VAL A 62 8.29 -1.77 6.30
N VAL A 63 7.93 -2.34 7.45
CA VAL A 63 8.89 -3.06 8.31
C VAL A 63 9.50 -4.26 7.59
N THR A 64 8.68 -5.07 6.93
CA THR A 64 9.16 -6.24 6.16
C THR A 64 9.94 -5.83 4.91
N GLY A 65 9.59 -4.69 4.28
CA GLY A 65 10.34 -4.12 3.17
C GLY A 65 11.74 -3.64 3.59
N ILE A 66 11.84 -2.96 4.73
CA ILE A 66 13.13 -2.58 5.34
C ILE A 66 13.94 -3.84 5.64
N TRP A 67 13.33 -4.88 6.21
CA TRP A 67 14.01 -6.16 6.45
C TRP A 67 14.57 -6.75 5.14
N SER A 68 13.81 -6.76 4.04
CA SER A 68 14.31 -7.23 2.74
C SER A 68 15.53 -6.44 2.25
N ILE A 69 15.54 -5.11 2.41
CA ILE A 69 16.67 -4.26 2.03
C ILE A 69 17.90 -4.56 2.89
N LEU A 70 17.72 -4.76 4.19
CA LEU A 70 18.82 -5.06 5.12
C LEU A 70 19.47 -6.43 4.88
N THR A 71 18.75 -7.36 4.25
CA THR A 71 19.28 -8.68 3.86
C THR A 71 19.86 -8.72 2.46
N LEU A 72 19.79 -7.61 1.72
CA LEU A 72 20.19 -7.56 0.33
C LEU A 72 21.73 -7.62 0.21
N PRO A 73 22.29 -8.43 -0.70
CA PRO A 73 23.73 -8.43 -0.94
C PRO A 73 24.23 -7.07 -1.42
N SER A 74 25.42 -6.68 -1.00
CA SER A 74 26.12 -5.50 -1.51
C SER A 74 26.48 -5.64 -2.98
N GLY A 75 26.59 -4.52 -3.70
CA GLY A 75 27.05 -4.50 -5.10
C GLY A 75 25.94 -4.65 -6.15
N GLN A 76 24.70 -4.30 -5.80
CA GLN A 76 23.61 -4.24 -6.77
C GLN A 76 23.88 -3.23 -7.88
N SER A 77 23.35 -3.49 -9.07
CA SER A 77 23.54 -2.60 -10.23
C SER A 77 22.93 -1.22 -9.99
N PHE A 78 23.36 -0.24 -10.79
CA PHE A 78 22.79 1.11 -10.74
C PHE A 78 21.28 1.09 -11.02
N GLU A 79 20.84 0.31 -12.01
CA GLU A 79 19.44 0.18 -12.42
C GLU A 79 18.57 -0.43 -11.31
N TYR A 80 19.10 -1.43 -10.59
CA TYR A 80 18.42 -2.01 -9.43
C TYR A 80 18.20 -0.94 -8.36
N ASN A 81 19.24 -0.18 -8.02
CA ASN A 81 19.17 0.86 -6.98
C ASN A 81 18.23 2.01 -7.37
N VAL A 82 18.23 2.41 -8.65
CA VAL A 82 17.26 3.38 -9.17
C VAL A 82 15.83 2.84 -9.04
N THR A 83 15.60 1.60 -9.46
CA THR A 83 14.28 0.95 -9.38
C THR A 83 13.79 0.87 -7.93
N LEU A 84 14.67 0.48 -7.00
CA LEU A 84 14.40 0.47 -5.56
C LEU A 84 14.10 1.88 -5.04
N GLY A 85 14.89 2.88 -5.42
CA GLY A 85 14.67 4.28 -5.02
C GLY A 85 13.30 4.80 -5.45
N VAL A 86 12.92 4.56 -6.72
CA VAL A 86 11.59 4.94 -7.24
C VAL A 86 10.49 4.18 -6.49
N LYS A 87 10.64 2.88 -6.26
CA LYS A 87 9.69 2.09 -5.45
C LYS A 87 9.48 2.72 -4.07
N LEU A 88 10.55 3.09 -3.37
CA LEU A 88 10.45 3.68 -2.03
C LEU A 88 9.74 5.04 -2.06
N LEU A 89 10.00 5.89 -3.06
CA LEU A 89 9.26 7.15 -3.25
C LEU A 89 7.78 6.90 -3.47
N LEU A 90 7.41 5.88 -4.24
CA LEU A 90 6.02 5.49 -4.48
C LEU A 90 5.35 4.94 -3.21
N VAL A 91 6.06 4.15 -2.40
CA VAL A 91 5.55 3.67 -1.10
C VAL A 91 5.25 4.85 -0.18
N VAL A 92 6.19 5.79 -0.03
CA VAL A 92 5.99 7.01 0.78
C VAL A 92 4.85 7.85 0.22
N GLY A 93 4.81 8.07 -1.09
CA GLY A 93 3.74 8.80 -1.78
C GLY A 93 2.37 8.18 -1.54
N SER A 94 2.27 6.85 -1.58
CA SER A 94 1.03 6.12 -1.28
C SER A 94 0.54 6.39 0.15
N GLY A 95 1.43 6.27 1.15
CA GLY A 95 1.09 6.52 2.54
C GLY A 95 0.69 7.98 2.81
N VAL A 96 1.47 8.95 2.30
CA VAL A 96 1.19 10.38 2.48
C VAL A 96 -0.13 10.77 1.80
N ALA A 97 -0.35 10.33 0.56
CA ALA A 97 -1.60 10.62 -0.15
C ALA A 97 -2.81 9.99 0.57
N ALA A 98 -2.68 8.76 1.07
CA ALA A 98 -3.74 8.12 1.87
C ALA A 98 -4.03 8.88 3.17
N PHE A 99 -3.00 9.41 3.84
CA PHE A 99 -3.16 10.25 5.02
C PHE A 99 -3.93 11.54 4.71
N VAL A 100 -3.51 12.26 3.66
CA VAL A 100 -4.19 13.50 3.23
C VAL A 100 -5.63 13.22 2.80
N HIS A 101 -5.87 12.13 2.06
CA HIS A 101 -7.21 11.68 1.65
C HIS A 101 -8.16 11.52 2.85
N GLN A 102 -7.67 10.94 3.95
CA GLN A 102 -8.47 10.67 5.14
C GLN A 102 -8.70 11.93 6.01
N GLN A 103 -7.77 12.87 6.01
CA GLN A 103 -7.81 14.05 6.88
C GLN A 103 -8.46 15.28 6.22
N THR A 104 -8.47 15.36 4.89
CA THR A 104 -8.92 16.57 4.18
C THR A 104 -10.44 16.75 4.22
N SER A 105 -10.87 18.00 4.41
CA SER A 105 -12.27 18.43 4.26
C SER A 105 -12.64 18.74 2.81
N SER A 106 -11.66 18.98 1.93
CA SER A 106 -11.88 19.34 0.52
C SER A 106 -12.23 18.10 -0.33
N PRO A 107 -13.39 18.09 -1.01
CA PRO A 107 -13.76 16.98 -1.90
C PRO A 107 -12.78 16.75 -3.04
N ALA A 108 -12.24 17.84 -3.62
CA ALA A 108 -11.28 17.76 -4.72
C ALA A 108 -9.96 17.13 -4.26
N LEU A 109 -9.41 17.57 -3.12
CA LEU A 109 -8.19 16.98 -2.57
C LEU A 109 -8.42 15.53 -2.17
N ARG A 110 -9.58 15.19 -1.60
CA ARG A 110 -9.93 13.81 -1.26
C ARG A 110 -9.90 12.91 -2.49
N GLY A 111 -10.54 13.32 -3.59
CA GLY A 111 -10.51 12.56 -4.84
C GLY A 111 -9.09 12.40 -5.40
N ALA A 112 -8.37 13.51 -5.53
CA ALA A 112 -7.03 13.54 -6.11
C ALA A 112 -6.02 12.68 -5.31
N THR A 113 -6.00 12.83 -3.98
CA THR A 113 -5.08 12.06 -3.12
C THR A 113 -5.51 10.61 -2.95
N GLY A 114 -6.80 10.28 -3.08
CA GLY A 114 -7.26 8.90 -3.17
C GLY A 114 -6.72 8.20 -4.43
N GLY A 115 -6.84 8.85 -5.59
CA GLY A 115 -6.31 8.34 -6.86
C GLY A 115 -4.78 8.25 -6.86
N LEU A 116 -4.10 9.31 -6.42
CA LEU A 116 -2.64 9.34 -6.30
C LEU A 116 -2.13 8.24 -5.38
N GLY A 117 -2.76 8.06 -4.21
CA GLY A 117 -2.38 7.03 -3.25
C GLY A 117 -2.45 5.61 -3.83
N LEU A 118 -3.51 5.31 -4.58
CA LEU A 118 -3.70 4.02 -5.23
C LEU A 118 -2.72 3.81 -6.39
N VAL A 119 -2.55 4.79 -7.28
CA VAL A 119 -1.61 4.71 -8.41
C VAL A 119 -0.18 4.53 -7.92
N SER A 120 0.23 5.28 -6.88
CA SER A 120 1.55 5.09 -6.27
C SER A 120 1.69 3.70 -5.65
N ALA A 121 0.66 3.16 -4.99
CA ALA A 121 0.70 1.81 -4.44
C ALA A 121 0.85 0.74 -5.53
N LEU A 122 0.12 0.88 -6.63
CA LEU A 122 0.19 -0.02 -7.79
C LEU A 122 1.56 0.06 -8.48
N GLY A 123 2.11 1.26 -8.63
CA GLY A 123 3.47 1.44 -9.15
C GLY A 123 4.51 0.78 -8.24
N ALA A 124 4.41 0.97 -6.92
CA ALA A 124 5.30 0.32 -5.96
C ALA A 124 5.19 -1.22 -5.98
N LEU A 125 3.99 -1.76 -6.23
CA LEU A 125 3.78 -3.19 -6.44
C LEU A 125 4.52 -3.69 -7.68
N VAL A 126 4.33 -3.03 -8.83
CA VAL A 126 5.00 -3.42 -10.10
C VAL A 126 6.51 -3.38 -9.96
N LEU A 127 7.06 -2.27 -9.45
CA LEU A 127 8.50 -2.17 -9.20
C LEU A 127 8.97 -3.17 -8.14
N GLY A 128 8.10 -3.53 -7.20
CA GLY A 128 8.40 -4.56 -6.21
C GLY A 128 8.46 -5.98 -6.78
N VAL A 129 7.76 -6.26 -7.88
CA VAL A 129 7.87 -7.54 -8.62
C VAL A 129 9.13 -7.57 -9.50
N MET A 130 9.61 -6.40 -9.94
CA MET A 130 10.84 -6.28 -10.73
C MET A 130 12.13 -6.45 -9.91
N LEU A 131 12.05 -6.33 -8.58
CA LEU A 131 13.18 -6.39 -7.63
C LEU A 131 13.20 -7.75 -6.91
#